data_AF-A0A1F4N4U7-F1
#
_entry.id   AF-A0A1F4N4U7-F1
#
_cell.length_a   1.000
_cell.length_b   1.000
_cell.length_c   1.000
_cell.angle_alpha   90.00
_cell.angle_beta   90.00
_cell.angle_gamma   90.00
#
_symmetry.space_group_name_H-M   'P 1'
#
loop_
_entity.id
_entity.type
_entity.pdbx_description
1 polymer ?
#
loop_
_entity_poly.entity_id
_entity_poly.type
_entity_poly.pdbx_seq_one_letter_code
_entity_poly.pdbx_strand_id
1 'polypeptide(L)'
;MNKNQFLIQPDVRDFVKWLGGNLPTMPVHLKIKRSNFVPQEIDCTVQGIEEVQAKYQWGGDWEAAKAELRRLRIQLRLAIRARDELATYAACEAILAWGNVDGAVDFLKEQLRNKSLVNYLKQIRPLLALDGHQCLSHLTKQNILRFDSGMTKIHSLLDTTGSPIYDGRVGAAIALLYHMYRQASCANTPVALDWAWGPGKGAQIRDPKHLKLGYEGTPQLSTGSRHLWARRQLQLGWIIREVLRETELFAELPRLVDRCHAFEAGLFMLGYDLRCLVPNGYAISVPSKPAYRVGGKTSTTKSGKLRANGMPTGL
;
A
#
# COMPACT_ATOMS: atom_id res chain seq x y z
N MET A 1 3.73 -13.13 -19.28
CA MET A 1 2.98 -13.69 -18.14
C MET A 1 1.74 -12.86 -17.91
N ASN A 2 0.58 -13.41 -18.27
CA ASN A 2 -0.74 -12.87 -17.94
C ASN A 2 -1.23 -13.43 -16.59
N LYS A 3 -2.44 -13.05 -16.16
CA LYS A 3 -3.04 -13.50 -14.90
C LYS A 3 -3.03 -15.02 -14.73
N ASN A 4 -3.55 -15.76 -15.71
CA ASN A 4 -3.69 -17.21 -15.61
C ASN A 4 -2.31 -17.89 -15.51
N GLN A 5 -1.37 -17.48 -16.37
CA GLN A 5 0.02 -17.95 -16.30
C GLN A 5 0.69 -17.63 -14.97
N PHE A 6 0.37 -16.48 -14.37
CA PHE A 6 0.92 -16.06 -13.08
C PHE A 6 0.38 -16.92 -11.93
N LEU A 7 -0.93 -17.14 -11.87
CA LEU A 7 -1.59 -17.85 -10.77
C LEU A 7 -1.34 -19.37 -10.78
N ILE A 8 -1.08 -19.98 -11.94
CA ILE A 8 -0.77 -21.42 -12.02
C ILE A 8 0.66 -21.78 -11.60
N GLN A 9 1.54 -20.78 -11.39
CA GLN A 9 2.89 -21.06 -10.90
C GLN A 9 2.80 -21.73 -9.53
N PRO A 10 3.51 -22.85 -9.29
CA PRO A 10 3.40 -23.60 -8.04
C PRO A 10 3.58 -22.72 -6.81
N ASP A 11 4.62 -21.89 -6.81
CA ASP A 11 4.94 -21.00 -5.68
C ASP A 11 3.86 -19.94 -5.42
N VAL A 12 3.18 -19.44 -6.46
CA VAL A 12 2.10 -18.46 -6.31
C VAL A 12 0.82 -19.13 -5.80
N ARG A 13 0.46 -20.28 -6.38
CA ARG A 13 -0.70 -21.05 -5.98
C ARG A 13 -0.59 -21.52 -4.53
N ASP A 14 0.58 -22.04 -4.15
CA ASP A 14 0.81 -22.54 -2.80
C ASP A 14 0.85 -21.38 -1.80
N PHE A 15 1.36 -20.21 -2.20
CA PHE A 15 1.25 -18.98 -1.39
C PHE A 15 -0.20 -18.51 -1.23
N VAL A 16 -1.03 -18.53 -2.28
CA VAL A 16 -2.47 -18.21 -2.19
C VAL A 16 -3.15 -19.13 -1.18
N LYS A 17 -2.93 -20.45 -1.29
CA LYS A 17 -3.46 -21.44 -0.35
C LYS A 17 -2.97 -21.19 1.08
N TRP A 18 -1.68 -20.88 1.24
CA TRP A 18 -1.10 -20.57 2.55
C TRP A 18 -1.74 -19.32 3.16
N LEU A 19 -1.92 -18.24 2.38
CA LEU A 19 -2.61 -17.04 2.85
C LEU A 19 -4.04 -17.36 3.29
N GLY A 20 -4.78 -18.12 2.49
CA GLY A 20 -6.16 -18.50 2.82
C GLY A 20 -6.27 -19.35 4.09
N GLY A 21 -5.31 -20.23 4.35
CA GLY A 21 -5.29 -21.05 5.56
C GLY A 21 -4.73 -20.37 6.81
N ASN A 22 -3.87 -19.36 6.67
CA ASN A 22 -3.17 -18.75 7.82
C ASN A 22 -3.73 -17.39 8.22
N LEU A 23 -4.15 -16.54 7.27
CA LEU A 23 -4.62 -15.19 7.59
C LEU A 23 -5.87 -15.13 8.46
N PRO A 24 -6.85 -16.06 8.40
CA PRO A 24 -8.02 -16.00 9.27
C PRO A 24 -7.70 -16.20 10.76
N THR A 25 -6.63 -16.91 11.09
CA THR A 25 -6.33 -17.32 12.48
C THR A 25 -4.99 -16.79 12.99
N MET A 26 -4.29 -15.97 12.20
CA MET A 26 -2.96 -15.47 12.54
C MET A 26 -3.01 -14.57 13.78
N PRO A 27 -2.23 -14.85 14.84
CA PRO A 27 -2.16 -13.95 16.00
C PRO A 27 -1.41 -12.67 15.63
N VAL A 28 -1.98 -11.52 16.00
CA VAL A 28 -1.39 -10.21 15.70
C VAL A 28 -1.43 -9.33 16.94
N HIS A 29 -0.29 -8.74 17.30
CA HIS A 29 -0.21 -7.70 18.33
C HIS A 29 -0.03 -6.35 17.66
N LEU A 30 -1.10 -5.56 17.52
CA LEU A 30 -1.02 -4.22 16.96
C LEU A 30 -0.55 -3.22 18.02
N LYS A 31 0.55 -2.51 17.76
CA LYS A 31 1.01 -1.36 18.57
C LYS A 31 1.26 -0.14 17.69
N ILE A 32 0.30 0.79 17.66
CA ILE A 32 0.28 2.00 16.84
C ILE A 32 0.06 3.20 17.75
N LYS A 33 1.08 4.07 17.84
CA LYS A 33 1.00 5.28 18.66
C LYS A 33 -0.01 6.27 18.11
N ARG A 34 -0.64 7.03 19.01
CA ARG A 34 -1.45 8.20 18.67
C ARG A 34 -0.68 9.16 17.77
N SER A 35 -1.36 9.70 16.77
CA SER A 35 -0.83 10.72 15.85
C SER A 35 -1.98 11.53 15.24
N ASN A 36 -1.67 12.52 14.41
CA ASN A 36 -2.69 13.26 13.65
C ASN A 36 -3.52 12.36 12.72
N PHE A 37 -2.98 11.19 12.35
CA PHE A 37 -3.69 10.22 11.50
C PHE A 37 -4.37 9.12 12.30
N VAL A 38 -3.97 8.89 13.56
CA VAL A 38 -4.49 7.81 14.39
C VAL A 38 -4.90 8.46 15.72
N PRO A 39 -6.18 8.86 15.86
CA PRO A 39 -6.61 9.73 16.96
C PRO A 39 -6.49 9.04 18.33
N GLN A 40 -6.57 7.72 18.34
CA GLN A 40 -6.44 6.89 19.55
C GLN A 40 -5.26 5.93 19.38
N GLU A 41 -4.51 5.70 20.45
CA GLU A 41 -3.49 4.65 20.44
C GLU A 41 -4.14 3.27 20.29
N ILE A 42 -3.51 2.41 19.49
CA ILE A 42 -3.90 1.01 19.34
C ILE A 42 -2.80 0.17 19.97
N ASP A 43 -3.10 -0.52 21.06
CA ASP A 43 -2.24 -1.53 21.66
C ASP A 43 -3.12 -2.72 22.04
N CYS A 44 -3.26 -3.69 21.13
CA CYS A 44 -4.15 -4.83 21.33
C CYS A 44 -3.69 -6.07 20.58
N THR A 45 -4.04 -7.23 21.11
CA THR A 45 -3.92 -8.50 20.40
C THR A 45 -5.26 -8.84 19.76
N VAL A 46 -5.20 -9.26 18.50
CA VAL A 46 -6.34 -9.69 17.69
C VAL A 46 -5.97 -10.97 16.94
N GLN A 47 -6.99 -11.67 16.45
CA GLN A 47 -6.80 -12.89 15.67
C GLN A 47 -7.32 -12.70 14.25
N GLY A 48 -6.43 -12.86 13.28
CA GLY A 48 -6.73 -12.85 11.87
C GLY A 48 -6.86 -11.46 11.22
N ILE A 49 -6.82 -11.46 9.88
CA ILE A 49 -6.77 -10.23 9.09
C ILE A 49 -8.06 -9.38 9.19
N GLU A 50 -9.22 -10.00 9.43
CA GLU A 50 -10.50 -9.30 9.56
C GLU A 50 -10.56 -8.48 10.85
N GLU A 51 -10.15 -9.06 11.98
CA GLU A 51 -10.06 -8.31 13.24
C GLU A 51 -8.99 -7.22 13.18
N VAL A 52 -7.86 -7.45 12.48
CA VAL A 52 -6.86 -6.42 12.22
C VAL A 52 -7.45 -5.26 11.42
N GLN A 53 -8.20 -5.57 10.36
CA GLN A 53 -8.88 -4.58 9.53
C GLN A 53 -9.91 -3.79 10.36
N ALA A 54 -10.64 -4.45 11.25
CA ALA A 54 -11.59 -3.80 12.16
C ALA A 54 -10.92 -2.78 13.12
N LYS A 55 -9.61 -2.86 13.34
CA LYS A 55 -8.83 -1.85 14.10
C LYS A 55 -8.36 -0.66 13.26
N TYR A 56 -8.76 -0.55 11.99
CA TYR A 56 -8.36 0.58 11.14
C TYR A 56 -8.80 1.93 11.76
N GLN A 57 -7.86 2.89 11.84
CA GLN A 57 -8.10 4.22 12.43
C GLN A 57 -7.41 5.36 11.65
N TRP A 58 -7.02 5.15 10.39
CA TRP A 58 -6.20 6.10 9.63
C TRP A 58 -7.04 7.24 9.03
N GLY A 59 -7.12 8.38 9.73
CA GLY A 59 -8.00 9.51 9.37
C GLY A 59 -9.48 9.28 9.71
N GLY A 60 -9.75 8.30 10.57
CA GLY A 60 -11.08 7.81 10.91
C GLY A 60 -11.12 6.28 10.92
N ASP A 61 -12.27 5.72 11.30
CA ASP A 61 -12.50 4.28 11.19
C ASP A 61 -12.59 3.82 9.72
N TRP A 62 -12.73 2.51 9.52
CA TRP A 62 -12.80 1.95 8.17
C TRP A 62 -13.99 2.46 7.36
N GLU A 63 -15.17 2.61 7.96
CA GLU A 63 -16.36 3.02 7.22
C GLU A 63 -16.24 4.48 6.77
N ALA A 64 -15.66 5.36 7.59
CA ALA A 64 -15.32 6.71 7.19
C ALA A 64 -14.30 6.73 6.04
N ALA A 65 -13.23 5.93 6.15
CA ALA A 65 -12.22 5.84 5.09
C ALA A 65 -12.79 5.31 3.77
N LYS A 66 -13.64 4.27 3.83
CA LYS A 66 -14.34 3.68 2.69
C LYS A 66 -15.31 4.66 2.03
N ALA A 67 -16.05 5.44 2.82
CA ALA A 67 -16.94 6.48 2.30
C ALA A 67 -16.15 7.56 1.54
N GLU A 68 -15.03 8.02 2.10
CA GLU A 68 -14.17 9.02 1.47
C GLU A 68 -13.50 8.49 0.20
N LEU A 69 -12.98 7.27 0.24
CA LEU A 69 -12.43 6.58 -0.94
C LEU A 69 -13.47 6.43 -2.06
N ARG A 70 -14.73 6.12 -1.70
CA ARG A 70 -15.84 6.05 -2.65
C ARG A 70 -16.10 7.42 -3.29
N ARG A 71 -16.11 8.50 -2.50
CA ARG A 71 -16.27 9.88 -3.00
C ARG A 71 -15.17 10.24 -3.99
N LEU A 72 -13.90 10.05 -3.62
CA LEU A 72 -12.74 10.35 -4.45
C LEU A 72 -12.74 9.55 -5.77
N ARG A 73 -13.08 8.27 -5.70
CA ARG A 73 -13.23 7.38 -6.86
C ARG A 73 -14.30 7.87 -7.84
N ILE A 74 -15.46 8.28 -7.33
CA ILE A 74 -16.54 8.82 -8.18
C ILE A 74 -16.07 10.09 -8.89
N GLN A 75 -15.46 11.02 -8.15
CA GLN A 75 -14.95 12.28 -8.72
C GLN A 75 -13.93 12.04 -9.84
N LEU A 76 -12.91 11.22 -9.59
CA LEU A 76 -11.87 10.92 -10.58
C LEU A 76 -12.46 10.29 -11.85
N ARG A 77 -13.35 9.31 -11.70
CA ARG A 77 -13.93 8.59 -12.85
C ARG A 77 -14.87 9.47 -13.67
N LEU A 78 -15.66 10.34 -13.02
CA LEU A 78 -16.53 11.28 -13.73
C LEU A 78 -15.71 12.30 -14.52
N ALA A 79 -14.65 12.86 -13.92
CA ALA A 79 -13.76 13.81 -14.61
C ALA A 79 -13.07 13.18 -15.84
N ILE A 80 -12.54 11.97 -15.70
CA ILE A 80 -11.93 11.22 -16.82
C ILE A 80 -12.96 10.91 -17.91
N ARG A 81 -14.20 10.55 -17.54
CA ARG A 81 -15.29 10.28 -18.50
C ARG A 81 -15.68 11.54 -19.27
N ALA A 82 -15.72 12.68 -18.60
CA ALA A 82 -15.97 13.99 -19.19
C ALA A 82 -14.80 14.52 -20.06
N ARG A 83 -13.64 13.84 -20.02
CA ARG A 83 -12.39 14.29 -20.65
C ARG A 83 -11.93 15.66 -20.17
N ASP A 84 -12.24 15.98 -18.92
CA ASP A 84 -11.88 17.25 -18.30
C ASP A 84 -10.52 17.10 -17.61
N GLU A 85 -9.49 17.70 -18.19
CA GLU A 85 -8.12 17.68 -17.66
C GLU A 85 -8.02 18.37 -16.30
N LEU A 86 -8.70 19.51 -16.10
CA LEU A 86 -8.62 20.29 -14.87
C LEU A 86 -9.34 19.57 -13.73
N ALA A 87 -10.55 19.06 -13.98
CA ALA A 87 -11.27 18.27 -12.99
C ALA A 87 -10.56 16.94 -12.68
N THR A 88 -9.90 16.33 -13.67
CA THR A 88 -9.12 15.10 -13.46
C THR A 88 -7.90 15.39 -12.59
N TYR A 89 -7.21 16.50 -12.84
CA TYR A 89 -6.10 16.94 -12.00
C TYR A 89 -6.55 17.26 -10.57
N ALA A 90 -7.66 18.00 -10.39
CA ALA A 90 -8.22 18.31 -9.08
C ALA A 90 -8.60 17.04 -8.29
N ALA A 91 -9.19 16.04 -8.96
CA ALA A 91 -9.48 14.75 -8.35
C ALA A 91 -8.19 14.00 -7.95
N CYS A 92 -7.16 14.01 -8.80
CA CYS A 92 -5.86 13.44 -8.45
C CYS A 92 -5.22 14.16 -7.24
N GLU A 93 -5.26 15.50 -7.18
CA GLU A 93 -4.76 16.26 -6.03
C GLU A 93 -5.53 15.92 -4.75
N ALA A 94 -6.85 15.79 -4.81
CA ALA A 94 -7.66 15.39 -3.65
C ALA A 94 -7.25 14.00 -3.12
N ILE A 95 -6.93 13.06 -4.02
CA ILE A 95 -6.43 11.72 -3.65
C ILE A 95 -5.06 11.79 -2.99
N LEU A 96 -4.16 12.63 -3.53
CA LEU A 96 -2.84 12.86 -2.96
C LEU A 96 -2.92 13.48 -1.56
N ALA A 97 -3.81 14.48 -1.39
CA ALA A 97 -4.09 15.13 -0.12
C ALA A 97 -4.64 14.14 0.92
N TRP A 98 -5.64 13.34 0.56
CA TRP A 98 -6.16 12.27 1.43
C TRP A 98 -5.06 11.30 1.87
N GLY A 99 -4.20 10.91 0.93
CA GLY A 99 -3.07 10.01 1.21
C GLY A 99 -1.89 10.65 1.95
N ASN A 100 -1.94 11.97 2.22
CA ASN A 100 -0.84 12.79 2.73
C ASN A 100 0.50 12.53 2.00
N VAL A 101 0.45 12.58 0.67
CA VAL A 101 1.60 12.37 -0.22
C VAL A 101 1.63 13.45 -1.29
N ASP A 102 2.81 13.97 -1.60
CA ASP A 102 3.02 15.07 -2.56
C ASP A 102 3.91 14.67 -3.74
N GLY A 103 4.57 13.50 -3.67
CA GLY A 103 5.60 13.12 -4.64
C GLY A 103 5.15 13.19 -6.11
N ALA A 104 3.90 12.86 -6.41
CA ALA A 104 3.36 12.86 -7.77
C ALA A 104 2.86 14.22 -8.28
N VAL A 105 2.80 15.26 -7.45
CA VAL A 105 2.21 16.58 -7.79
C VAL A 105 2.84 17.18 -9.04
N ASP A 106 4.17 17.24 -9.11
CA ASP A 106 4.86 17.88 -10.24
C ASP A 106 4.60 17.15 -11.57
N PHE A 107 4.58 15.81 -11.52
CA PHE A 107 4.25 14.99 -12.67
C PHE A 107 2.81 15.23 -13.13
N LEU A 108 1.85 15.28 -12.21
CA LEU A 108 0.44 15.55 -12.54
C LEU A 108 0.25 16.96 -13.14
N LYS A 109 0.95 17.97 -12.59
CA LYS A 109 0.96 19.34 -13.14
C LYS A 109 1.54 19.37 -14.55
N GLU A 110 2.60 18.62 -14.80
CA GLU A 110 3.18 18.49 -16.13
C GLU A 110 2.19 17.86 -17.13
N GLN A 111 1.54 16.76 -16.76
CA GLN A 111 0.53 16.13 -17.61
C GLN A 111 -0.68 17.04 -17.86
N LEU A 112 -1.12 17.81 -16.86
CA LEU A 112 -2.18 18.81 -17.02
C LEU A 112 -1.78 19.89 -18.02
N ARG A 113 -0.57 20.49 -17.88
CA ARG A 113 -0.07 21.51 -18.82
C ARG A 113 -0.01 20.98 -20.26
N ASN A 114 0.36 19.71 -20.41
CA ASN A 114 0.47 19.05 -21.71
C ASN A 114 -0.88 18.52 -22.23
N LYS A 115 -1.99 18.72 -21.49
CA LYS A 115 -3.32 18.18 -21.81
C LYS A 115 -3.30 16.67 -22.09
N SER A 116 -2.49 15.94 -21.32
CA SER A 116 -2.25 14.51 -21.50
C SER A 116 -2.68 13.67 -20.30
N LEU A 117 -3.16 14.26 -19.21
CA LEU A 117 -3.44 13.55 -17.96
C LEU A 117 -4.58 12.54 -18.13
N VAL A 118 -5.69 12.94 -18.75
CA VAL A 118 -6.83 12.04 -18.99
C VAL A 118 -6.39 10.88 -19.88
N ASN A 119 -5.66 11.16 -20.96
CA ASN A 119 -5.20 10.15 -21.89
C ASN A 119 -4.20 9.19 -21.22
N TYR A 120 -3.25 9.70 -20.44
CA TYR A 120 -2.32 8.89 -19.67
C TYR A 120 -3.06 7.93 -18.73
N LEU A 121 -3.99 8.44 -17.90
CA LEU A 121 -4.73 7.61 -16.97
C LEU A 121 -5.62 6.57 -17.68
N LYS A 122 -6.23 6.92 -18.81
CA LYS A 122 -7.02 5.98 -19.63
C LYS A 122 -6.15 4.88 -20.24
N GLN A 123 -4.92 5.19 -20.67
CA GLN A 123 -3.99 4.20 -21.21
C GLN A 123 -3.50 3.23 -20.14
N ILE A 124 -3.23 3.71 -18.92
CA ILE A 124 -2.71 2.84 -17.85
C ILE A 124 -3.81 2.00 -17.19
N ARG A 125 -5.04 2.50 -17.09
CA ARG A 125 -6.17 1.79 -16.47
C ARG A 125 -6.29 0.32 -16.92
N PRO A 126 -6.38 -0.03 -18.21
CA PRO A 126 -6.51 -1.43 -18.63
C PRO A 126 -5.28 -2.28 -18.30
N LEU A 127 -4.10 -1.67 -18.12
CA LEU A 127 -2.87 -2.38 -17.75
C LEU A 127 -2.84 -2.79 -16.27
N LEU A 128 -3.65 -2.16 -15.43
CA LEU A 128 -3.73 -2.46 -13.98
C LEU A 128 -5.05 -3.11 -13.56
N ALA A 129 -5.98 -3.33 -14.51
CA ALA A 129 -7.24 -4.00 -14.26
C ALA A 129 -7.05 -5.48 -13.92
N LEU A 130 -7.66 -5.97 -12.84
CA LEU A 130 -7.44 -7.32 -12.33
C LEU A 130 -8.17 -8.43 -13.10
N ASP A 131 -9.10 -8.07 -14.00
CA ASP A 131 -9.84 -8.97 -14.90
C ASP A 131 -9.51 -8.76 -16.39
N GLY A 132 -8.48 -7.97 -16.70
CA GLY A 132 -8.03 -7.78 -18.07
C GLY A 132 -7.18 -8.94 -18.61
N HIS A 133 -6.85 -8.85 -19.90
CA HIS A 133 -6.02 -9.83 -20.62
C HIS A 133 -4.55 -9.39 -20.78
N GLN A 134 -4.13 -8.36 -20.05
CA GLN A 134 -2.78 -7.83 -20.14
C GLN A 134 -1.72 -8.79 -19.57
N CYS A 135 -0.50 -8.64 -20.07
CA CYS A 135 0.70 -9.29 -19.54
C CYS A 135 1.49 -8.32 -18.66
N LEU A 136 2.22 -8.86 -17.67
CA LEU A 136 3.18 -8.08 -16.87
C LEU A 136 4.23 -7.36 -17.74
N SER A 137 4.62 -7.96 -18.88
CA SER A 137 5.53 -7.35 -19.85
C SER A 137 4.97 -6.08 -20.50
N HIS A 138 3.65 -5.87 -20.49
CA HIS A 138 3.04 -4.64 -20.99
C HIS A 138 3.31 -3.47 -20.04
N LEU A 139 3.59 -3.69 -18.75
CA LEU A 139 3.98 -2.63 -17.82
C LEU A 139 5.47 -2.35 -17.98
N THR A 140 5.84 -1.31 -18.73
CA THR A 140 7.24 -1.00 -19.09
C THR A 140 7.63 0.39 -18.59
N LYS A 141 8.93 0.72 -18.65
CA LYS A 141 9.39 2.08 -18.32
C LYS A 141 8.86 3.12 -19.30
N GLN A 142 8.49 2.72 -20.51
CA GLN A 142 8.02 3.59 -21.58
C GLN A 142 6.58 4.05 -21.36
N ASN A 143 5.69 3.19 -20.87
CA ASN A 143 4.30 3.58 -20.61
C ASN A 143 4.01 3.96 -19.17
N ILE A 144 4.66 3.33 -18.18
CA ILE A 144 4.57 3.77 -16.79
C ILE A 144 5.51 4.94 -16.62
N LEU A 145 5.04 6.16 -16.85
CA LEU A 145 5.86 7.38 -16.78
C LEU A 145 6.21 7.76 -15.33
N ARG A 146 5.31 7.47 -14.39
CA ARG A 146 5.54 7.62 -12.95
C ARG A 146 4.81 6.55 -12.16
N PHE A 147 5.46 6.05 -11.11
CA PHE A 147 4.81 5.19 -10.12
C PHE A 147 5.46 5.38 -8.75
N ASP A 148 4.64 5.70 -7.76
CA ASP A 148 5.00 5.91 -6.36
C ASP A 148 3.75 5.69 -5.48
N SER A 149 3.86 6.00 -4.18
CA SER A 149 2.75 5.89 -3.22
C SER A 149 1.52 6.76 -3.57
N GLY A 150 1.70 7.86 -4.32
CA GLY A 150 0.60 8.69 -4.79
C GLY A 150 -0.06 8.08 -6.03
N MET A 151 0.74 7.68 -7.01
CA MET A 151 0.24 7.08 -8.25
C MET A 151 -0.48 5.75 -8.00
N THR A 152 -0.01 4.91 -7.07
CA THR A 152 -0.73 3.68 -6.71
C THR A 152 -2.14 3.98 -6.19
N LYS A 153 -2.33 5.06 -5.41
CA LYS A 153 -3.67 5.50 -4.94
C LYS A 153 -4.53 5.90 -6.13
N ILE A 154 -4.04 6.80 -6.98
CA ILE A 154 -4.76 7.28 -8.17
C ILE A 154 -5.21 6.11 -9.05
N HIS A 155 -4.30 5.18 -9.35
CA HIS A 155 -4.62 4.02 -10.18
C HIS A 155 -5.60 3.04 -9.51
N SER A 156 -5.49 2.80 -8.19
CA SER A 156 -6.40 1.94 -7.43
C SER A 156 -7.81 2.52 -7.31
N LEU A 157 -7.92 3.85 -7.21
CA LEU A 157 -9.22 4.53 -7.16
C LEU A 157 -9.85 4.59 -8.55
N LEU A 158 -9.05 4.72 -9.60
CA LEU A 158 -9.52 4.63 -10.98
C LEU A 158 -10.01 3.21 -11.34
N ASP A 159 -9.29 2.18 -10.89
CA ASP A 159 -9.62 0.78 -11.13
C ASP A 159 -10.97 0.36 -10.54
N THR A 160 -11.73 -0.45 -11.29
CA THR A 160 -13.07 -0.96 -10.95
C THR A 160 -13.09 -2.40 -10.48
N THR A 161 -11.93 -3.04 -10.37
CA THR A 161 -11.78 -4.50 -10.31
C THR A 161 -11.15 -4.97 -8.99
N GLY A 162 -10.77 -4.05 -8.11
CA GLY A 162 -10.25 -4.30 -6.76
C GLY A 162 -8.73 -4.14 -6.66
N SER A 163 -8.09 -3.38 -7.55
CA SER A 163 -6.65 -3.14 -7.52
C SER A 163 -6.22 -2.49 -6.20
N PRO A 164 -5.18 -3.01 -5.52
CA PRO A 164 -4.81 -2.52 -4.21
C PRO A 164 -3.93 -1.26 -4.27
N ILE A 165 -4.06 -0.39 -3.27
CA ILE A 165 -3.09 0.67 -2.98
C ILE A 165 -1.79 0.01 -2.47
N TYR A 166 -0.93 -0.40 -3.40
CA TYR A 166 0.39 -0.98 -3.11
C TYR A 166 1.36 0.10 -2.65
N ASP A 167 1.20 0.53 -1.41
CA ASP A 167 2.10 1.48 -0.75
C ASP A 167 3.20 0.77 0.05
N GLY A 168 4.00 1.57 0.78
CA GLY A 168 5.12 1.04 1.55
C GLY A 168 4.73 0.09 2.69
N ARG A 169 3.52 0.20 3.26
CA ARG A 169 3.03 -0.68 4.33
C ARG A 169 2.48 -1.96 3.75
N VAL A 170 1.59 -1.84 2.76
CA VAL A 170 1.01 -3.01 2.08
C VAL A 170 2.12 -3.89 1.51
N GLY A 171 3.14 -3.27 0.90
CA GLY A 171 4.33 -3.96 0.42
C GLY A 171 5.17 -4.62 1.52
N ALA A 172 5.29 -4.00 2.70
CA ALA A 172 5.99 -4.60 3.84
C ALA A 172 5.26 -5.84 4.38
N ALA A 173 3.94 -5.74 4.55
CA ALA A 173 3.12 -6.83 5.07
C ALA A 173 3.18 -8.06 4.16
N ILE A 174 2.91 -7.89 2.86
CA ILE A 174 2.93 -9.03 1.93
C ILE A 174 4.33 -9.62 1.79
N ALA A 175 5.39 -8.80 1.86
CA ALA A 175 6.75 -9.30 1.86
C ALA A 175 7.01 -10.23 3.05
N LEU A 176 6.65 -9.83 4.27
CA LEU A 176 6.83 -10.67 5.45
C LEU A 176 5.99 -11.95 5.36
N LEU A 177 4.71 -11.84 4.98
CA LEU A 177 3.83 -13.01 4.83
C LEU A 177 4.41 -14.02 3.84
N TYR A 178 5.01 -13.54 2.76
CA TYR A 178 5.69 -14.40 1.80
C TYR A 178 6.95 -15.06 2.40
N HIS A 179 7.76 -14.35 3.19
CA HIS A 179 8.88 -14.96 3.92
C HIS A 179 8.42 -16.05 4.90
N MET A 180 7.34 -15.81 5.65
CA MET A 180 6.75 -16.79 6.56
C MET A 180 6.27 -18.04 5.83
N TYR A 181 5.57 -17.87 4.69
CA TYR A 181 5.18 -18.98 3.81
C TYR A 181 6.39 -19.80 3.34
N ARG A 182 7.44 -19.14 2.84
CA ARG A 182 8.64 -19.81 2.31
C ARG A 182 9.38 -20.59 3.39
N GLN A 183 9.44 -20.03 4.61
CA GLN A 183 10.03 -20.70 5.76
C GLN A 183 9.21 -21.93 6.19
N ALA A 184 7.88 -21.83 6.20
CA ALA A 184 6.98 -22.93 6.57
C ALA A 184 6.94 -24.06 5.53
N SER A 185 7.19 -23.76 4.25
CA SER A 185 7.00 -24.71 3.15
C SER A 185 8.25 -25.53 2.81
N CYS A 186 9.41 -25.24 3.42
CA CYS A 186 10.72 -25.81 3.05
C CYS A 186 10.97 -25.83 1.52
N ALA A 187 10.41 -24.86 0.81
CA ALA A 187 10.27 -24.95 -0.65
C ALA A 187 11.61 -24.65 -1.34
N ASN A 188 12.16 -25.66 -2.02
CA ASN A 188 13.32 -25.53 -2.91
C ASN A 188 12.97 -24.90 -4.27
N THR A 189 11.71 -24.50 -4.49
CA THR A 189 11.28 -23.84 -5.73
C THR A 189 11.94 -22.47 -5.87
N PRO A 190 12.32 -22.03 -7.09
CA PRO A 190 12.80 -20.66 -7.29
C PRO A 190 11.80 -19.63 -6.76
N VAL A 191 12.29 -18.55 -6.17
CA VAL A 191 11.46 -17.44 -5.67
C VAL A 191 10.73 -16.80 -6.85
N ALA A 192 9.41 -16.94 -6.91
CA ALA A 192 8.61 -16.38 -8.00
C ALA A 192 8.16 -14.93 -7.72
N LEU A 193 8.09 -14.54 -6.45
CA LEU A 193 7.55 -13.25 -6.02
C LEU A 193 8.65 -12.33 -5.48
N ASP A 194 8.83 -11.20 -6.16
CA ASP A 194 9.76 -10.14 -5.78
C ASP A 194 8.99 -8.96 -5.18
N TRP A 195 8.55 -9.11 -3.92
CA TRP A 195 7.87 -8.02 -3.22
C TRP A 195 8.82 -6.88 -2.88
N ALA A 196 8.27 -5.69 -2.67
CA ALA A 196 9.05 -4.56 -2.20
C ALA A 196 8.27 -3.70 -1.21
N TRP A 197 8.98 -3.07 -0.28
CA TRP A 197 8.43 -2.29 0.82
C TRP A 197 8.91 -0.84 0.81
N GLY A 198 8.25 0.04 1.56
CA GLY A 198 8.60 1.46 1.65
C GLY A 198 9.00 1.89 3.06
N PRO A 199 9.95 2.83 3.22
CA PRO A 199 10.51 3.19 4.51
C PRO A 199 9.44 3.69 5.49
N GLY A 200 9.51 3.21 6.73
CA GLY A 200 8.67 3.70 7.83
C GLY A 200 9.13 5.08 8.32
N LYS A 201 8.18 5.88 8.81
CA LYS A 201 8.49 7.11 9.55
C LYS A 201 8.74 6.72 11.02
N GLY A 202 9.79 7.24 11.65
CA GLY A 202 10.06 6.97 13.08
C GLY A 202 10.57 5.56 13.37
N ALA A 203 10.08 4.91 14.43
CA ALA A 203 10.67 3.69 15.00
C ALA A 203 10.03 2.36 14.49
N GLN A 204 9.42 2.39 13.31
CA GLN A 204 8.75 1.22 12.71
C GLN A 204 9.73 0.30 11.98
N ILE A 205 9.55 -1.03 12.11
CA ILE A 205 10.23 -2.04 11.30
C ILE A 205 9.35 -2.41 10.11
N ARG A 206 9.85 -2.19 8.89
CA ARG A 206 9.14 -2.55 7.63
C ARG A 206 9.97 -3.41 6.67
N ASP A 207 11.23 -3.67 7.01
CA ASP A 207 12.07 -4.63 6.31
C ASP A 207 12.08 -5.95 7.11
N PRO A 208 11.65 -7.07 6.53
CA PRO A 208 11.70 -8.37 7.21
C PRO A 208 13.07 -8.72 7.80
N LYS A 209 14.18 -8.29 7.21
CA LYS A 209 15.53 -8.57 7.75
C LYS A 209 15.75 -8.07 9.17
N HIS A 210 15.04 -7.00 9.55
CA HIS A 210 15.21 -6.37 10.84
C HIS A 210 14.41 -7.07 11.96
N LEU A 211 13.65 -8.10 11.64
CA LEU A 211 12.96 -8.94 12.63
C LEU A 211 13.87 -9.96 13.31
N LYS A 212 15.13 -10.11 12.84
CA LYS A 212 16.11 -11.07 13.38
C LYS A 212 15.62 -12.53 13.34
N LEU A 213 14.83 -12.86 12.30
CA LEU A 213 14.29 -14.20 12.05
C LEU A 213 15.05 -14.98 10.95
N GLY A 214 16.23 -14.50 10.54
CA GLY A 214 17.04 -15.12 9.49
C GLY A 214 16.64 -14.77 8.06
N TYR A 215 15.84 -13.72 7.85
CA TYR A 215 15.49 -13.24 6.51
C TYR A 215 16.60 -12.34 5.94
N GLU A 216 17.03 -12.60 4.71
CA GLU A 216 18.04 -11.81 3.96
C GLU A 216 17.53 -10.40 3.57
N GLY A 217 16.24 -10.15 3.73
CA GLY A 217 15.59 -8.87 3.47
C GLY A 217 14.78 -8.84 2.19
N THR A 218 14.15 -7.69 1.94
CA THR A 218 13.27 -7.47 0.78
C THR A 218 13.66 -6.17 0.09
N PRO A 219 13.62 -6.09 -1.26
CA PRO A 219 13.89 -4.86 -1.98
C PRO A 219 13.04 -3.67 -1.50
N GLN A 220 13.62 -2.48 -1.54
CA GLN A 220 12.90 -1.25 -1.27
C GLN A 220 12.20 -0.75 -2.55
N LEU A 221 11.01 -0.17 -2.40
CA LEU A 221 10.28 0.49 -3.46
C LEU A 221 11.08 1.69 -3.99
N SER A 222 11.17 1.78 -5.31
CA SER A 222 11.97 2.79 -6.00
C SER A 222 11.23 3.33 -7.22
N THR A 223 11.21 4.65 -7.35
CA THR A 223 10.65 5.36 -8.51
C THR A 223 11.46 5.12 -9.78
N GLY A 224 12.77 4.80 -9.66
CA GLY A 224 13.61 4.39 -10.80
C GLY A 224 13.17 3.07 -11.44
N SER A 225 12.47 2.24 -10.67
CA SER A 225 11.87 0.97 -11.10
C SER A 225 10.34 1.02 -11.11
N ARG A 226 9.76 2.19 -11.47
CA ARG A 226 8.31 2.46 -11.52
C ARG A 226 7.45 1.35 -12.13
N HIS A 227 7.85 0.80 -13.26
CA HIS A 227 7.16 -0.31 -13.92
C HIS A 227 7.13 -1.60 -13.09
N LEU A 228 8.16 -1.91 -12.31
CA LEU A 228 8.16 -3.05 -11.38
C LEU A 228 7.21 -2.80 -10.20
N TRP A 229 7.13 -1.56 -9.71
CA TRP A 229 6.15 -1.19 -8.69
C TRP A 229 4.71 -1.38 -9.21
N ALA A 230 4.43 -0.96 -10.44
CA ALA A 230 3.14 -1.19 -11.09
C ALA A 230 2.83 -2.70 -11.26
N ARG A 231 3.82 -3.51 -11.64
CA ARG A 231 3.67 -4.98 -11.73
C ARG A 231 3.33 -5.59 -10.37
N ARG A 232 4.01 -5.18 -9.30
CA ARG A 232 3.74 -5.66 -7.93
C ARG A 232 2.31 -5.34 -7.48
N GLN A 233 1.80 -4.15 -7.79
CA GLN A 233 0.39 -3.80 -7.55
C GLN A 233 -0.56 -4.77 -8.28
N LEU A 234 -0.33 -5.02 -9.57
CA LEU A 234 -1.15 -5.92 -10.37
C LEU A 234 -1.09 -7.36 -9.84
N GLN A 235 0.12 -7.86 -9.54
CA GLN A 235 0.34 -9.20 -8.99
C GLN A 235 -0.35 -9.37 -7.64
N LEU A 236 -0.22 -8.40 -6.73
CA LEU A 236 -0.89 -8.44 -5.44
C LEU A 236 -2.42 -8.45 -5.62
N GLY A 237 -2.96 -7.62 -6.52
CA GLY A 237 -4.39 -7.62 -6.79
C GLY A 237 -4.90 -8.97 -7.32
N TRP A 238 -4.13 -9.64 -8.17
CA TRP A 238 -4.46 -11.00 -8.61
C TRP A 238 -4.46 -12.01 -7.46
N ILE A 239 -3.46 -11.97 -6.58
CA ILE A 239 -3.37 -12.84 -5.40
C ILE A 239 -4.54 -12.59 -4.45
N ILE A 240 -4.83 -11.33 -4.10
CA ILE A 240 -5.94 -10.98 -3.20
C ILE A 240 -7.27 -11.52 -3.75
N ARG A 241 -7.54 -11.33 -5.05
CA ARG A 241 -8.76 -11.85 -5.67
C ARG A 241 -8.84 -13.37 -5.66
N GLU A 242 -7.71 -14.06 -5.72
CA GLU A 242 -7.70 -15.52 -5.68
C GLU A 242 -7.93 -16.04 -4.28
N VAL A 243 -7.24 -15.48 -3.27
CA VAL A 243 -7.49 -15.79 -1.85
C VAL A 243 -8.96 -15.57 -1.50
N LEU A 244 -9.56 -14.45 -1.90
CA LEU A 244 -10.97 -14.12 -1.60
C LEU A 244 -11.98 -15.00 -2.35
N ARG A 245 -11.58 -15.67 -3.43
CA ARG A 245 -12.45 -16.65 -4.12
C ARG A 245 -12.43 -18.02 -3.46
N GLU A 246 -11.33 -18.35 -2.80
CA GLU A 246 -11.10 -19.64 -2.14
C GLU A 246 -11.44 -19.59 -0.64
N THR A 247 -11.86 -18.44 -0.12
CA THR A 247 -12.12 -18.23 1.31
C THR A 247 -13.36 -17.38 1.58
N GLU A 248 -13.86 -17.46 2.81
CA GLU A 248 -14.95 -16.63 3.35
C GLU A 248 -14.45 -15.31 3.98
N LEU A 249 -13.18 -14.94 3.77
CA LEU A 249 -12.64 -13.68 4.29
C LEU A 249 -13.46 -12.49 3.77
N PHE A 250 -13.98 -11.67 4.66
CA PHE A 250 -14.83 -10.52 4.38
C PHE A 250 -16.14 -10.87 3.65
N ALA A 251 -16.71 -12.07 3.89
CA ALA A 251 -17.91 -12.54 3.19
C ALA A 251 -19.16 -11.66 3.40
N GLU A 252 -19.20 -10.86 4.48
CA GLU A 252 -20.24 -9.87 4.76
C GLU A 252 -20.28 -8.73 3.73
N LEU A 253 -19.18 -8.50 2.99
CA LEU A 253 -19.13 -7.53 1.92
C LEU A 253 -19.59 -8.17 0.59
N PRO A 254 -20.71 -7.74 0.00
CA PRO A 254 -21.34 -8.46 -1.11
C PRO A 254 -20.55 -8.42 -2.42
N ARG A 255 -19.65 -7.44 -2.60
CA ARG A 255 -18.88 -7.27 -3.83
C ARG A 255 -17.42 -7.64 -3.58
N LEU A 256 -16.87 -8.47 -4.46
CA LEU A 256 -15.44 -8.85 -4.43
C LEU A 256 -14.51 -7.63 -4.37
N VAL A 257 -14.86 -6.53 -5.07
CA VAL A 257 -14.06 -5.28 -5.04
C VAL A 257 -14.00 -4.69 -3.63
N ASP A 258 -15.10 -4.72 -2.87
CA ASP A 258 -15.12 -4.20 -1.50
C ASP A 258 -14.30 -5.12 -0.57
N ARG A 259 -14.40 -6.44 -0.76
CA ARG A 259 -13.56 -7.45 -0.09
C ARG A 259 -12.07 -7.22 -0.35
N CYS A 260 -11.69 -6.91 -1.60
CA CYS A 260 -10.29 -6.60 -1.94
C CYS A 260 -9.77 -5.39 -1.15
N HIS A 261 -10.56 -4.34 -1.00
CA HIS A 261 -10.14 -3.15 -0.25
C HIS A 261 -10.12 -3.36 1.26
N ALA A 262 -11.01 -4.20 1.80
CA ALA A 262 -10.93 -4.61 3.21
C ALA A 262 -9.66 -5.43 3.47
N PHE A 263 -9.33 -6.38 2.58
CA PHE A 263 -8.07 -7.13 2.65
C PHE A 263 -6.85 -6.21 2.59
N GLU A 264 -6.83 -5.25 1.65
CA GLU A 264 -5.79 -4.23 1.55
C GLU A 264 -5.65 -3.41 2.84
N ALA A 265 -6.77 -2.99 3.46
CA ALA A 265 -6.75 -2.27 4.73
C ALA A 265 -6.15 -3.10 5.87
N GLY A 266 -6.43 -4.41 5.90
CA GLY A 266 -5.76 -5.35 6.81
C GLY A 266 -4.24 -5.36 6.59
N LEU A 267 -3.78 -5.53 5.34
CA LEU A 267 -2.35 -5.46 5.00
C LEU A 267 -1.72 -4.11 5.36
N PHE A 268 -2.44 -3.01 5.17
CA PHE A 268 -1.96 -1.67 5.51
C PHE A 268 -1.73 -1.52 7.02
N MET A 269 -2.60 -2.10 7.85
CA MET A 269 -2.46 -2.12 9.31
C MET A 269 -1.29 -3.01 9.75
N LEU A 270 -1.19 -4.24 9.22
CA LEU A 270 -0.06 -5.15 9.47
C LEU A 270 1.28 -4.52 9.09
N GLY A 271 1.30 -3.81 7.96
CA GLY A 271 2.49 -3.18 7.40
C GLY A 271 2.94 -1.90 8.10
N TYR A 272 2.21 -1.43 9.13
CA TYR A 272 2.64 -0.30 9.94
C TYR A 272 3.97 -0.60 10.62
N ASP A 273 4.04 -1.76 11.31
CA ASP A 273 5.21 -2.28 12.00
C ASP A 273 5.15 -3.81 12.02
N LEU A 274 6.09 -4.44 11.30
CA LEU A 274 6.11 -5.89 11.08
C LEU A 274 6.31 -6.72 12.35
N ARG A 275 6.74 -6.10 13.45
CA ARG A 275 6.81 -6.77 14.75
C ARG A 275 5.44 -7.27 15.23
N CYS A 276 4.34 -6.72 14.73
CA CYS A 276 2.99 -7.17 15.09
C CYS A 276 2.69 -8.63 14.71
N LEU A 277 3.41 -9.18 13.73
CA LEU A 277 3.23 -10.53 13.21
C LEU A 277 4.19 -11.56 13.86
N VAL A 278 5.03 -11.12 14.80
CA VAL A 278 6.03 -11.96 15.46
C VAL A 278 5.64 -12.13 16.93
N PRO A 279 5.58 -13.36 17.46
CA PRO A 279 5.40 -13.58 18.89
C PRO A 279 6.43 -12.80 19.71
N ASN A 280 5.98 -12.01 20.68
CA ASN A 280 6.83 -11.08 21.44
C ASN A 280 7.66 -10.11 20.57
N GLY A 281 7.18 -9.79 19.37
CA GLY A 281 7.94 -9.03 18.37
C GLY A 281 8.39 -7.65 18.84
N TYR A 282 7.67 -7.00 19.76
CA TYR A 282 8.07 -5.70 20.30
C TYR A 282 9.27 -5.74 21.26
N ALA A 283 9.75 -6.92 21.65
CA ALA A 283 11.07 -7.09 22.27
C ALA A 283 12.22 -6.88 21.27
N ILE A 284 11.95 -6.96 19.96
CA ILE A 284 12.94 -6.71 18.91
C ILE A 284 13.24 -5.22 18.86
N SER A 285 14.51 -4.90 19.12
CA SER A 285 15.03 -3.53 19.04
C SER A 285 14.98 -2.99 17.62
N VAL A 286 14.59 -1.72 17.51
CA VAL A 286 14.59 -1.01 16.23
C VAL A 286 16.03 -0.80 15.80
N PRO A 287 16.45 -1.21 14.59
CA PRO A 287 17.80 -0.96 14.11
C PRO A 287 18.04 0.55 14.00
N SER A 288 19.30 0.97 14.20
CA SER A 288 19.71 2.33 13.85
C SER A 288 19.41 2.55 12.36
N LYS A 289 18.56 3.53 12.05
CA LYS A 289 18.23 3.82 10.66
C LYS A 289 19.47 4.42 10.00
N PRO A 290 20.04 3.83 8.94
CA PRO A 290 20.90 4.61 8.05
C PRO A 290 20.06 5.78 7.54
N ALA A 291 20.67 6.94 7.28
CA ALA A 291 19.97 8.07 6.69
C ALA A 291 19.40 7.64 5.33
N TYR A 292 18.16 7.18 5.31
CA TYR A 292 17.49 6.78 4.07
C TYR A 292 17.42 8.04 3.21
N ARG A 293 18.16 8.07 2.10
CA ARG A 293 18.01 9.09 1.07
C ARG A 293 16.62 8.94 0.46
N VAL A 294 15.63 9.61 1.07
CA VAL A 294 14.41 9.96 0.36
C VAL A 294 14.84 10.95 -0.70
N GLY A 295 14.70 10.58 -1.97
CA GLY A 295 15.01 11.48 -3.07
C GLY A 295 14.26 12.81 -2.88
N GLY A 296 15.03 13.88 -2.69
CA GLY A 296 14.54 15.26 -2.63
C GLY A 296 14.13 15.73 -1.22
N LYS A 297 14.98 16.60 -0.64
CA LYS A 297 14.82 17.41 0.58
C LYS A 297 15.06 16.69 1.92
N THR A 298 16.23 17.00 2.46
CA THR A 298 16.59 16.88 3.87
C THR A 298 15.55 17.60 4.75
N SER A 299 14.76 16.83 5.48
CA SER A 299 14.04 17.34 6.65
C SER A 299 15.05 17.53 7.79
N THR A 300 15.66 18.70 7.86
CA THR A 300 16.37 19.14 9.06
C THR A 300 15.35 19.50 10.13
N THR A 301 15.16 18.62 11.10
CA THR A 301 14.54 18.96 12.38
C THR A 301 15.43 19.97 13.10
N LYS A 302 15.15 21.27 12.95
CA LYS A 302 15.65 22.29 13.88
C LYS A 302 14.66 22.40 15.04
N SER A 303 15.11 21.92 16.19
CA SER A 303 14.59 22.27 17.50
C SER A 303 14.70 23.78 17.71
N GLY A 304 13.59 24.50 17.57
CA GLY A 304 13.47 25.91 17.93
C GLY A 304 12.67 26.04 19.23
N LYS A 305 13.38 26.15 20.36
CA LYS A 305 12.82 26.76 21.58
C LYS A 305 12.49 28.22 21.25
N LEU A 306 11.22 28.58 21.19
CA LEU A 306 10.81 29.97 21.32
C LEU A 306 10.49 30.22 22.80
N ARG A 307 11.41 30.92 23.45
CA ARG A 307 11.21 31.54 24.76
C ARG A 307 10.22 32.69 24.60
N ALA A 308 9.26 32.77 25.51
CA ALA A 308 8.53 33.97 25.81
C ALA A 308 9.49 35.06 26.32
N ASN A 309 9.25 36.30 25.93
CA ASN A 309 9.54 37.51 26.72
C ASN A 309 8.66 38.65 26.21
N GLY A 310 7.87 39.24 27.11
CA GLY A 310 7.25 40.57 26.93
C GLY A 310 8.35 41.63 26.80
N MET A 311 8.09 42.88 26.44
CA MET A 311 7.08 43.90 26.83
C MET A 311 7.36 45.12 25.88
N PRO A 312 6.77 46.33 26.01
CA PRO A 312 5.63 46.80 26.80
C PRO A 312 4.60 47.65 26.00
N THR A 313 3.53 47.96 26.73
CA THR A 313 2.50 49.00 26.60
C THR A 313 2.77 50.23 25.74
N GLY A 314 1.73 50.63 24.99
CA GLY A 314 1.49 52.00 24.52
C GLY A 314 -0.02 52.26 24.46
N LEU A 315 -0.52 52.95 25.50
CA LEU A 315 -1.88 53.44 25.78
C LEU A 315 -2.96 52.43 26.15
#